data_AF-A0A3A0EVP7-F1
#
_entry.id   AF-A0A3A0EVP7-F1
#
_cell.length_a   1.000
_cell.length_b   1.000
_cell.length_c   1.000
_cell.angle_alpha   90.00
_cell.angle_beta   90.00
_cell.angle_gamma   90.00
#
_symmetry.space_group_name_H-M   'P 1'
#
loop_
_entity.id
_entity.type
_entity.pdbx_description
1 polymer ?
#
loop_
_entity_poly.entity_id
_entity_poly.type
_entity_poly.pdbx_seq_one_letter_code
_entity_poly.pdbx_strand_id
1 'polypeptide(L)' 'MPKGPKGEKRPGDVIGAAVMVARIATGEVKEKTTDDGKDAAAVALGRKGGKARAKAMTPEKRAEIAKKAAHVRWKARD' A
#
# COMPACT_ATOMS: atom_id res chain seq x y z
N MET A 1 18.95 -12.97 11.98
CA MET A 1 19.61 -11.93 11.16
C MET A 1 19.22 -10.58 11.72
N PRO A 2 20.16 -9.65 11.93
CA PRO A 2 19.83 -8.31 12.41
C PRO A 2 18.89 -7.62 11.41
N LYS A 3 17.83 -7.02 11.94
CA LYS A 3 16.96 -6.15 11.14
C LYS A 3 17.70 -4.85 10.86
N GLY A 4 17.31 -4.16 9.78
CA GLY A 4 17.80 -2.81 9.55
C GLY A 4 17.30 -1.82 10.62
N PRO A 5 17.80 -0.58 10.58
CA PRO A 5 17.53 0.44 11.60
C PRO A 5 16.06 0.85 11.72
N LYS A 6 15.20 0.51 10.73
CA LYS A 6 13.76 0.80 10.75
C LYS A 6 12.91 -0.45 11.00
N GLY A 7 13.52 -1.55 11.42
CA GLY A 7 12.81 -2.81 11.66
C GLY A 7 12.32 -3.47 10.36
N GLU A 8 13.08 -3.29 9.28
CA GLU A 8 12.78 -3.84 7.97
C GLU A 8 12.49 -5.34 8.03
N LYS A 9 11.56 -5.80 7.19
CA LYS A 9 11.22 -7.22 7.07
C LYS A 9 12.40 -8.06 6.60
N ARG A 10 13.28 -7.48 5.76
CA ARG A 10 14.46 -8.16 5.23
C ARG A 10 15.72 -7.76 6.01
N PRO A 11 16.71 -8.66 6.12
CA PRO A 11 18.00 -8.33 6.71
C PRO A 11 18.62 -7.10 6.04
N GLY A 12 19.25 -6.25 6.83
CA GLY A 12 19.92 -5.05 6.32
C GLY A 12 21.25 -5.35 5.62
N ASP A 13 21.85 -6.51 5.90
CA ASP A 13 23.10 -6.94 5.30
C ASP A 13 22.87 -7.71 3.98
N VAL A 14 23.82 -7.57 3.04
CA VAL A 14 23.69 -8.13 1.68
C VAL A 14 23.68 -9.66 1.65
N ILE A 15 24.44 -10.30 2.55
CA ILE A 15 24.54 -11.77 2.61
C ILE A 15 23.23 -12.36 3.13
N GLY A 16 22.73 -11.82 4.24
CA GLY A 16 21.46 -12.22 4.83
C GLY A 16 20.29 -11.97 3.90
N ALA A 17 20.30 -10.86 3.16
CA ALA A 17 19.32 -10.60 2.13
C ALA A 17 19.36 -11.66 1.01
N ALA A 18 20.55 -12.04 0.52
CA ALA A 18 20.70 -13.08 -0.50
C ALA A 18 20.20 -14.45 -0.01
N VAL A 19 20.52 -14.84 1.23
CA VAL A 19 20.03 -16.08 1.85
C VAL A 19 18.50 -16.04 1.99
N MET A 20 17.93 -14.91 2.40
CA MET A 20 16.48 -14.76 2.49
C MET A 20 15.80 -14.93 1.12
N VAL A 21 16.36 -14.35 0.07
CA VAL A 21 15.85 -14.51 -1.31
C VAL A 21 15.92 -15.97 -1.75
N ALA A 22 17.05 -16.65 -1.50
CA ALA A 22 17.19 -18.07 -1.82
C ALA A 22 16.12 -18.92 -1.12
N ARG A 23 15.88 -18.69 0.17
CA ARG A 23 14.84 -19.38 0.95
C ARG A 23 13.42 -19.13 0.44
N ILE A 24 13.15 -17.92 -0.07
CA ILE A 24 11.86 -17.62 -0.70
C ILE A 24 11.73 -18.39 -2.02
N ALA A 25 12.78 -18.39 -2.84
CA ALA A 25 12.80 -19.08 -4.12
C ALA A 25 12.69 -20.61 -3.99
N THR A 26 13.27 -21.20 -2.93
CA THR A 26 13.15 -22.64 -2.62
C THR A 26 11.86 -23.00 -1.90
N GLY A 27 11.06 -22.01 -1.49
CA GLY A 27 9.79 -22.22 -0.79
C GLY A 27 9.92 -22.54 0.71
N GLU A 28 11.14 -22.49 1.27
CA GLU A 28 11.39 -22.59 2.71
C GLU A 28 10.72 -21.44 3.48
N VAL A 29 10.62 -20.26 2.86
CA VAL A 29 9.92 -19.09 3.41
C VAL A 29 8.85 -18.64 2.42
N LYS A 30 7.59 -18.58 2.88
CA LYS A 30 6.47 -18.09 2.06
C LYS A 30 6.25 -16.60 2.26
N GLU A 31 6.37 -15.81 1.20
CA GLU A 31 5.79 -14.45 1.17
C GLU A 31 4.29 -14.55 0.83
N LYS A 32 3.44 -13.95 1.68
CA LYS A 32 2.00 -13.85 1.39
C LYS A 32 1.76 -12.66 0.48
N THR A 33 1.87 -12.90 -0.82
CA THR A 33 1.53 -11.93 -1.86
C THR A 33 0.15 -12.23 -2.46
N THR A 34 -0.46 -11.21 -3.06
CA THR A 34 -1.59 -11.36 -3.99
C THR A 34 -1.10 -11.75 -5.38
N ASP A 35 -2.02 -12.10 -6.28
CA ASP A 35 -1.71 -12.49 -7.67
C ASP A 35 -0.92 -11.42 -8.44
N ASP A 36 -1.10 -10.15 -8.07
CA ASP A 36 -0.35 -9.00 -8.62
C ASP A 36 0.95 -8.69 -7.85
N GLY A 37 1.40 -9.60 -6.99
CA GLY A 37 2.68 -9.51 -6.26
C GLY A 37 2.69 -8.56 -5.07
N LYS A 38 1.54 -7.99 -4.67
CA LYS A 38 1.47 -7.06 -3.52
C LYS A 38 1.37 -7.80 -2.20
N ASP A 39 1.80 -7.15 -1.11
CA ASP A 39 1.59 -7.68 0.24
C ASP A 39 0.08 -7.83 0.53
N ALA A 40 -0.35 -9.07 0.80
CA ALA A 40 -1.77 -9.38 0.96
C ALA A 40 -2.42 -8.66 2.15
N ALA A 41 -1.67 -8.44 3.23
CA ALA A 41 -2.18 -7.73 4.40
C ALA A 41 -2.38 -6.24 4.09
N ALA A 42 -1.45 -5.63 3.35
CA ALA A 42 -1.57 -4.24 2.91
C ALA A 42 -2.79 -4.05 1.99
N VAL A 43 -3.01 -4.96 1.04
CA VAL A 43 -4.19 -4.93 0.14
C VAL A 43 -5.49 -5.05 0.94
N ALA A 44 -5.57 -6.00 1.88
CA ALA A 44 -6.74 -6.18 2.73
C ALA A 44 -7.05 -4.93 3.56
N LEU A 45 -6.03 -4.30 4.13
CA LEU A 45 -6.17 -3.08 4.91
C LEU A 45 -6.60 -1.89 4.05
N GLY A 46 -6.03 -1.75 2.86
CA GLY A 46 -6.42 -0.73 1.88
C GLY A 46 -7.90 -0.85 1.47
N ARG A 47 -8.38 -2.07 1.18
CA ARG A 47 -9.79 -2.34 0.89
C ARG A 47 -10.70 -1.96 2.06
N LYS A 48 -10.33 -2.33 3.29
CA LYS A 48 -11.08 -2.00 4.51
C LYS A 48 -11.18 -0.48 4.70
N GLY A 49 -10.05 0.23 4.62
CA GLY A 49 -9.99 1.68 4.78
C GLY A 49 -10.73 2.44 3.67
N GLY A 50 -10.61 1.99 2.42
CA GLY A 50 -11.35 2.55 1.28
C GLY A 50 -12.87 2.44 1.47
N LYS A 51 -13.36 1.25 1.83
CA LYS A 51 -14.79 1.02 2.10
C LYS A 51 -15.30 1.87 3.26
N ALA A 52 -14.54 1.99 4.35
CA ALA A 52 -14.90 2.84 5.48
C ALA A 52 -15.03 4.32 5.08
N ARG A 53 -14.05 4.86 4.33
CA ARG A 53 -14.09 6.23 3.81
C ARG A 53 -15.28 6.48 2.89
N ALA A 54 -15.57 5.52 2.00
CA ALA A 54 -16.72 5.61 1.11
C ALA A 54 -18.05 5.64 1.88
N LYS A 55 -18.20 4.79 2.91
CA LYS A 55 -19.39 4.78 3.78
C LYS A 55 -19.55 6.08 4.57
N ALA A 56 -18.45 6.69 5.00
CA ALA A 56 -18.47 7.95 5.74
C ALA A 56 -18.69 9.20 4.85
N MET A 57 -18.67 9.06 3.52
CA MET A 57 -18.95 10.15 2.58
C MET A 57 -20.44 10.33 2.37
N THR A 58 -20.98 11.48 2.78
CA THR A 58 -22.36 11.88 2.47
C THR A 58 -22.46 12.44 1.05
N PRO A 59 -23.65 12.43 0.41
CA PRO A 59 -23.87 13.05 -0.89
C PRO A 59 -23.45 14.52 -0.95
N GLU A 60 -23.74 15.29 0.10
CA GLU A 60 -23.44 16.72 0.20
C GLU A 60 -21.93 16.93 0.22
N LYS A 61 -21.22 16.17 1.06
CA LYS A 61 -19.76 16.25 1.16
C LYS A 61 -19.08 15.82 -0.14
N ARG A 62 -19.64 14.84 -0.86
CA ARG A 62 -19.19 14.48 -2.22
C ARG A 62 -19.38 15.64 -3.20
N ALA A 63 -20.54 16.30 -3.19
CA ALA A 63 -20.84 17.43 -4.06
C ALA A 63 -19.92 18.62 -3.79
N GLU A 64 -19.64 18.94 -2.52
CA GLU A 64 -18.70 20.00 -2.14
C GLU A 64 -17.28 19.73 -2.66
N ILE A 65 -16.78 18.50 -2.49
CA ILE A 65 -15.45 18.10 -2.99
C ILE A 65 -15.41 18.23 -4.52
N ALA A 66 -16.47 17.81 -5.22
CA ALA A 66 -16.55 17.90 -6.68
C ALA A 66 -16.54 19.36 -7.17
N LYS A 67 -17.30 20.26 -6.53
CA LYS A 67 -17.30 21.70 -6.85
C LYS A 67 -15.91 22.32 -6.65
N LYS A 68 -15.24 22.02 -5.53
CA LYS A 68 -13.88 22.49 -5.25
C LYS A 68 -12.89 21.97 -6.30
N ALA A 69 -12.96 20.69 -6.64
CA ALA A 69 -12.10 20.09 -7.66
C ALA A 69 -12.31 20.72 -9.05
N ALA A 70 -13.56 20.99 -9.43
CA ALA A 70 -13.87 21.67 -10.68
C ALA A 70 -13.28 23.09 -10.70
N HIS A 71 -13.50 23.88 -9.64
CA HIS A 71 -12.94 25.23 -9.55
C HIS A 71 -11.41 25.21 -9.71
N VAL A 72 -10.69 24.33 -9.00
CA VAL A 72 -9.22 24.20 -9.15
C VAL A 72 -8.82 23.81 -10.57
N ARG A 73 -9.52 22.84 -11.19
CA ARG A 73 -9.21 22.38 -12.55
C ARG A 73 -9.40 23.47 -13.61
N TRP A 74 -10.41 24.32 -13.45
CA TRP A 74 -10.82 25.29 -14.47
C TRP A 74 -10.27 26.70 -14.23
N LYS A 75 -9.82 27.04 -13.01
CA LYS A 75 -9.22 28.36 -12.70
C LYS A 75 -7.87 28.61 -13.39
N ALA A 76 -7.20 27.58 -13.91
CA ALA A 76 -5.93 27.71 -14.63
C ALA A 76 -6.09 27.88 -16.15
N ARG A 77 -7.32 28.13 -16.65
CA ARG A 77 -7.62 28.29 -18.08
C ARG A 77 -7.94 29.72 -18.52
N ASP A 78 -7.83 30.70 -17.61
CA ASP A 78 -7.85 32.13 -17.90
C ASP A 78 -6.49 32.76 -17.57
#